data_AF-A0A257N7J4-F1
#
_entry.id   AF-A0A257N7J4-F1
#
_cell.length_a   1.000
_cell.length_b   1.000
_cell.length_c   1.000
_cell.angle_alpha   90.00
_cell.angle_beta   90.00
_cell.angle_gamma   90.00
#
_symmetry.space_group_name_H-M   'P 1'
#
loop_
_entity.id
_entity.type
_entity.pdbx_description
1 polymer ?
#
loop_
_entity_poly.entity_id
_entity_poly.type
_entity_poly.pdbx_seq_one_letter_code
_entity_poly.pdbx_strand_id
1 'polypeptide(L)' 'MTGMLASVNSLAEALLALSADVDIIDLKQPALGALGALDIDTVKQIVAGIDGRCP' A
#
# COMPACT_ATOMS: atom_id res chain seq x y z
N MET A 1 -13.40 13.85 -10.08
CA MET A 1 -12.39 12.79 -10.23
C MET A 1 -12.69 11.73 -9.19
N THR A 2 -12.95 10.49 -9.60
CA THR A 2 -13.06 9.35 -8.69
C THR A 2 -11.83 8.48 -8.95
N GLY A 3 -10.89 8.48 -8.00
CA GLY A 3 -9.74 7.57 -8.02
C GLY A 3 -9.97 6.40 -7.07
N MET A 4 -9.38 5.24 -7.37
CA MET A 4 -9.39 4.07 -6.51
C MET A 4 -8.27 4.17 -5.47
N LEU A 5 -8.64 4.04 -4.19
CA LEU A 5 -7.70 3.84 -3.09
C LEU A 5 -7.76 2.39 -2.63
N ALA A 6 -6.62 1.70 -2.65
CA ALA A 6 -6.47 0.34 -2.16
C ALA A 6 -5.68 0.34 -0.84
N SER A 7 -6.32 -0.08 0.25
CA SER A 7 -5.62 -0.27 1.52
C SER A 7 -4.98 -1.66 1.58
N VAL A 8 -3.67 -1.71 1.83
CA VAL A 8 -2.86 -2.92 1.88
C VAL A 8 -2.06 -2.99 3.19
N ASN A 9 -1.71 -4.20 3.61
CA ASN A 9 -0.93 -4.44 4.82
C ASN A 9 0.44 -5.09 4.56
N SER A 10 0.77 -5.42 3.30
CA SER A 10 1.97 -6.17 2.95
C SER A 10 2.53 -5.81 1.56
N LEU A 11 3.80 -6.17 1.31
CA LEU A 11 4.44 -5.96 0.01
C LEU A 11 3.72 -6.70 -1.13
N ALA A 12 3.26 -7.93 -0.90
CA ALA A 12 2.57 -8.70 -1.92
C ALA A 12 1.26 -8.02 -2.36
N GLU A 13 0.49 -7.52 -1.41
CA GLU A 13 -0.73 -6.76 -1.69
C GLU A 13 -0.42 -5.42 -2.39
N ALA A 14 0.64 -4.72 -1.98
CA ALA A 14 1.06 -3.48 -2.63
C ALA A 14 1.45 -3.69 -4.10
N LEU A 15 2.18 -4.76 -4.40
CA LEU A 15 2.54 -5.13 -5.78
C LEU A 15 1.32 -5.53 -6.60
N LEU A 16 0.35 -6.22 -5.99
CA LEU A 16 -0.92 -6.55 -6.64
C LEU A 16 -1.71 -5.28 -6.96
N ALA A 17 -1.82 -4.35 -6.01
CA ALA A 17 -2.49 -3.07 -6.20
C ALA A 17 -1.80 -2.24 -7.31
N LEU A 18 -0.47 -2.20 -7.32
CA LEU A 18 0.30 -1.57 -8.41
C LEU A 18 -0.03 -2.18 -9.78
N SER A 19 -0.14 -3.52 -9.87
CA SER A 19 -0.48 -4.20 -11.12
C SER A 19 -1.95 -4.03 -11.56
N ALA A 20 -2.80 -3.54 -10.67
CA ALA A 20 -4.22 -3.29 -10.91
C ALA A 20 -4.52 -1.82 -11.26
N ASP A 21 -3.48 -1.03 -11.53
CA ASP A 21 -3.56 0.39 -11.90
C ASP A 21 -4.34 1.27 -10.91
N VAL A 22 -4.17 1.02 -9.60
CA VAL A 22 -4.81 1.85 -8.56
C VAL A 22 -4.15 3.22 -8.45
N ASP A 23 -4.95 4.25 -8.17
CA ASP A 23 -4.46 5.62 -8.05
C ASP A 23 -3.67 5.84 -6.75
N ILE A 24 -4.10 5.22 -5.65
CA ILE A 24 -3.50 5.39 -4.33
C ILE A 24 -3.37 4.04 -3.62
N ILE A 25 -2.16 3.72 -3.17
CA ILE A 25 -1.88 2.61 -2.27
C ILE A 25 -1.77 3.15 -0.84
N ASP A 26 -2.70 2.76 0.02
CA ASP A 26 -2.78 3.15 1.43
C ASP A 26 -2.22 2.04 2.32
N LEU A 27 -1.24 2.36 3.16
CA LEU A 27 -0.55 1.38 4.01
C LEU A 27 -1.15 1.38 5.42
N LYS A 28 -1.88 0.33 5.79
CA LYS A 28 -2.50 0.22 7.13
C LYS A 28 -2.48 -1.18 7.71
N GLN A 29 -2.61 -1.26 9.03
CA GLN A 29 -2.63 -2.47 9.85
C GLN A 29 -3.97 -2.58 10.61
N PRO A 30 -4.99 -3.24 10.03
CA PRO A 30 -6.32 -3.38 10.64
C PRO A 30 -6.31 -4.04 12.02
N ALA A 31 -5.32 -4.90 12.31
CA ALA A 31 -5.17 -5.56 13.61
C ALA A 31 -4.88 -4.57 14.77
N LEU A 32 -4.39 -3.36 14.45
CA LEU A 32 -4.15 -2.28 15.40
C LEU A 32 -5.28 -1.23 15.41
N GLY A 33 -6.40 -1.53 14.74
CA GLY A 33 -7.55 -0.63 14.56
C GLY A 33 -7.81 -0.31 13.09
N ALA A 34 -8.96 0.30 12.79
CA ALA A 34 -9.42 0.54 11.41
C ALA A 34 -8.41 1.32 10.54
N LEU A 35 -7.60 2.18 11.16
CA LEU A 35 -6.52 2.97 10.54
C LEU A 35 -5.18 2.74 11.26
N GLY A 36 -4.95 1.53 11.79
CA GLY A 36 -3.71 1.20 12.48
C GLY A 36 -2.49 1.42 11.58
N ALA A 37 -1.40 1.94 12.15
CA ALA A 37 -0.17 2.17 11.39
C ALA A 37 0.60 0.87 11.18
N LEU A 38 1.17 0.68 9.99
CA LEU A 38 2.20 -0.33 9.76
C LEU A 38 3.52 0.09 10.43
N ASP A 39 4.37 -0.88 10.73
CA ASP A 39 5.72 -0.59 11.20
C ASP A 39 6.55 0.09 10.10
N ILE A 40 7.49 0.94 10.51
CA ILE A 40 8.28 1.77 9.60
C ILE A 40 9.15 0.90 8.67
N ASP A 41 9.62 -0.26 9.13
CA ASP A 41 10.49 -1.12 8.33
C ASP A 41 9.71 -1.79 7.20
N THR A 42 8.48 -2.26 7.47
CA THR A 42 7.56 -2.74 6.45
C THR A 42 7.17 -1.62 5.47
N VAL A 43 6.90 -0.41 5.96
CA VAL A 43 6.63 0.74 5.06
C VAL A 43 7.81 0.98 4.13
N LYS A 44 9.05 1.00 4.64
CA LYS A 44 10.26 1.16 3.81
C LYS A 44 10.42 0.02 2.80
N GLN A 45 10.17 -1.23 3.22
CA GLN A 45 10.23 -2.39 2.33
C GLN A 45 9.21 -2.27 1.19
N ILE A 46 7.99 -1.81 1.49
CA ILE A 46 6.94 -1.62 0.50
C ILE A 46 7.31 -0.50 -0.48
N VAL A 47 7.73 0.66 0.03
CA VAL A 47 8.13 1.81 -0.81
C VAL A 47 9.31 1.45 -1.71
N ALA A 48 10.31 0.76 -1.17
CA ALA A 48 11.46 0.28 -1.96
C ALA A 48 11.04 -0.76 -3.01
N GLY A 49 10.08 -1.64 -2.69
CA GLY A 49 9.55 -2.62 -3.62
C GLY A 49 8.69 -2.02 -4.74
N ILE A 50 7.99 -0.91 -4.48
CA ILE A 50 7.26 -0.15 -5.51
C ILE A 50 8.24 0.54 -6.45
N ASP A 51 9.35 1.06 -5.92
CA ASP A 51 10.45 1.66 -6.70
C ASP A 51 9.99 2.82 -7.61
N GLY A 52 9.10 3.66 -7.10
CA GLY A 52 8.58 4.82 -7.82
C GLY A 52 7.73 4.50 -9.06
N ARG A 53 7.36 3.24 -9.25
CA ARG A 53 6.45 2.83 -10.33
C ARG A 53 5.06 3.38 -10.06
N CYS A 54 4.52 4.05 -11.07
CA CYS A 54 3.14 4.51 -11.13
C CYS A 54 2.52 3.98 -12.44
N PRO A 55 1.22 3.64 -12.45
CA PRO A 55 0.48 3.37 -13.67
C PRO A 55 0.56 4.51 -14.70
#